data_AF-A0A1G6PAG4-F1
#
_entry.id   AF-A0A1G6PAG4-F1
#
_cell.length_a   1.000
_cell.length_b   1.000
_cell.length_c   1.000
_cell.angle_alpha   90.00
_cell.angle_beta   90.00
_cell.angle_gamma   90.00
#
_symmetry.space_group_name_H-M   'P 1'
#
loop_
_entity.id
_entity.type
_entity.pdbx_description
1 polymer ?
#
loop_
_entity_poly.entity_id
_entity_poly.type
_entity_poly.pdbx_seq_one_letter_code
_entity_poly.pdbx_strand_id
1 'polypeptide(L)'
;MSRETSQETSTASATEKAARPGAVERLNVALVAEAADAVAKLQERTGLKKVDLVNRALSIYEFIDAELRAGNKVIIRDPDGVDQIVKIF
;
A
#
# COMPACT_ATOMS: atom_id res chain seq x y z
N MET A 1 10.78 57.50 -31.44
CA MET A 1 10.56 57.30 -29.99
C MET A 1 9.34 56.40 -29.85
N SER A 2 9.44 55.08 -30.06
CA SER A 2 10.10 54.07 -29.22
C SER A 2 9.40 53.91 -27.86
N ARG A 3 8.45 52.97 -27.78
CA ARG A 3 8.61 51.75 -26.97
C ARG A 3 7.61 50.69 -27.41
N GLU A 4 8.20 49.58 -27.79
CA GLU A 4 7.63 48.33 -28.22
C GLU A 4 7.52 47.42 -26.98
N THR A 5 6.63 46.43 -27.08
CA THR A 5 6.66 45.11 -26.41
C THR A 5 6.15 44.96 -24.96
N SER A 6 5.51 43.79 -24.78
CA SER A 6 5.16 43.05 -23.55
C SER A 6 3.73 43.29 -23.02
N GLN A 7 2.84 42.30 -22.94
CA GLN A 7 2.98 40.85 -23.05
C GLN A 7 1.59 40.25 -23.33
N GLU A 8 1.51 39.47 -24.40
CA GLU A 8 0.56 38.39 -24.55
C GLU A 8 1.07 37.17 -23.75
N THR A 9 0.16 36.28 -23.37
CA THR A 9 0.37 34.94 -22.78
C THR A 9 0.50 34.87 -21.25
N SER A 10 -0.56 34.40 -20.60
CA SER A 10 -0.46 33.10 -19.91
C SER A 10 -1.85 32.55 -19.67
N THR A 11 -2.23 31.70 -20.60
CA THR A 11 -3.26 30.67 -20.55
C THR A 11 -3.49 30.09 -19.15
N ALA A 12 -4.78 29.85 -18.90
CA ALA A 12 -5.31 29.02 -17.82
C ALA A 12 -4.44 27.77 -17.61
N SER A 13 -3.77 27.69 -16.46
CA SER A 13 -3.30 26.41 -15.94
C SER A 13 -4.49 25.73 -15.30
N ALA A 14 -5.35 25.17 -16.15
CA ALA A 14 -6.12 24.01 -15.77
C ALA A 14 -5.11 22.99 -15.27
N THR A 15 -5.03 22.83 -13.95
CA THR A 15 -4.25 21.77 -13.34
C THR A 15 -5.05 20.48 -13.52
N GLU A 16 -5.17 20.05 -14.78
CA GLU A 16 -5.25 18.64 -15.10
C GLU A 16 -3.94 18.05 -14.57
N LYS A 17 -4.00 17.64 -13.31
CA LYS A 17 -3.07 16.69 -12.74
C LYS A 17 -3.34 15.38 -13.47
N ALA A 18 -2.88 15.31 -14.72
CA ALA A 18 -2.78 14.11 -15.50
C ALA A 18 -2.14 13.10 -14.57
N ALA A 19 -2.91 12.07 -14.22
CA ALA A 19 -2.46 10.96 -13.42
C ALA A 19 -1.24 10.38 -14.14
N ARG A 20 -0.04 10.77 -13.66
CA ARG A 20 1.20 10.15 -14.11
C ARG A 20 1.00 8.66 -13.84
N PRO A 21 1.23 7.76 -14.82
CA PRO A 21 1.17 6.33 -14.56
C PRO A 21 1.99 6.07 -13.29
N GLY A 22 1.31 5.54 -12.28
CA GLY A 22 1.70 5.62 -10.88
C GLY A 22 3.17 5.29 -10.70
N ALA A 23 3.92 6.19 -10.08
CA ALA A 23 5.32 5.96 -9.79
C ALA A 23 5.44 4.65 -8.99
N VAL A 24 6.01 3.62 -9.61
CA VAL A 24 6.27 2.34 -8.94
C VAL A 24 7.46 2.55 -8.03
N GLU A 25 7.20 2.66 -6.73
CA GLU A 25 8.24 2.66 -5.72
C GLU A 25 8.85 1.27 -5.60
N ARG A 26 10.19 1.18 -5.59
CA ARG A 26 10.91 -0.08 -5.51
C ARG A 26 11.51 -0.24 -4.12
N LEU A 27 11.09 -1.29 -3.42
CA LEU A 27 11.62 -1.66 -2.11
C LEU A 27 12.47 -2.93 -2.24
N ASN A 28 13.78 -2.82 -1.99
CA ASN A 28 14.68 -3.97 -1.90
C ASN A 28 14.89 -4.32 -0.43
N VAL A 29 14.39 -5.48 0.01
CA VAL A 29 14.47 -5.92 1.40
C VAL A 29 15.02 -7.34 1.46
N ALA A 30 16.02 -7.54 2.30
CA ALA A 30 16.45 -8.87 2.69
C ALA A 30 15.47 -9.43 3.73
N LEU A 31 14.83 -10.55 3.41
CA LEU A 31 13.92 -11.22 4.33
C LEU A 31 14.71 -12.05 5.34
N VAL A 32 14.31 -12.01 6.61
CA VAL A 32 14.73 -13.01 7.60
C VAL A 32 14.19 -14.38 7.21
N ALA A 33 14.81 -15.46 7.72
CA ALA A 33 14.45 -16.84 7.36
C ALA A 33 12.94 -17.11 7.52
N GLU A 34 12.35 -16.69 8.64
CA GLU A 34 10.92 -16.88 8.93
C GLU A 34 10.02 -16.18 7.91
N ALA A 35 10.37 -14.96 7.49
CA ALA A 35 9.61 -14.21 6.51
C ALA A 35 9.75 -14.81 5.10
N ALA A 36 10.94 -15.31 4.75
CA ALA A 36 11.16 -16.02 3.50
C ALA A 36 10.33 -17.31 3.42
N ASP A 37 10.30 -18.08 4.50
CA ASP A 37 9.49 -19.30 4.61
C ASP A 37 7.99 -19.00 4.55
N ALA A 38 7.53 -17.93 5.20
CA ALA A 38 6.14 -17.50 5.13
C ALA A 38 5.73 -17.15 3.70
N VAL A 39 6.57 -16.41 2.96
CA VAL A 39 6.32 -16.10 1.54
C VAL A 39 6.25 -17.37 0.70
N ALA A 40 7.13 -18.35 0.92
CA ALA A 40 7.10 -19.62 0.21
C ALA A 40 5.79 -20.40 0.45
N LYS A 41 5.38 -20.54 1.72
CA LYS A 41 4.13 -21.21 2.10
C LYS A 41 2.90 -20.51 1.53
N LEU A 42 2.89 -19.17 1.54
CA LEU A 42 1.79 -18.38 0.98
C LEU A 42 1.73 -18.51 -0.55
N GLN A 43 2.87 -18.53 -1.21
CA GLN A 43 2.96 -18.72 -2.65
C GLN A 43 2.43 -20.11 -3.05
N GLU A 44 2.80 -21.16 -2.33
CA GLU A 44 2.28 -22.52 -2.56
C GLU A 44 0.75 -22.60 -2.37
N ARG A 45 0.23 -22.01 -1.29
CA ARG A 45 -1.20 -22.07 -0.95
C ARG A 45 -2.10 -21.22 -1.85
N THR A 46 -1.58 -20.13 -2.40
CA THR A 46 -2.39 -19.14 -3.14
C THR A 46 -2.10 -19.07 -4.63
N GLY A 47 -0.94 -19.59 -5.07
CA GLY A 47 -0.45 -19.44 -6.45
C GLY A 47 -0.01 -18.02 -6.83
N LEU A 48 -0.02 -17.07 -5.89
CA LEU A 48 0.34 -15.67 -6.16
C LEU A 48 1.84 -15.48 -6.34
N LYS A 49 2.22 -14.45 -7.10
CA LYS A 49 3.63 -14.04 -7.21
C LYS A 49 4.08 -13.39 -5.91
N LYS A 50 5.39 -13.48 -5.62
CA LYS A 50 6.00 -12.86 -4.43
C LYS A 50 5.69 -11.36 -4.32
N VAL A 51 5.75 -10.62 -5.44
CA VAL A 51 5.44 -9.19 -5.47
C VAL A 51 3.99 -8.92 -5.06
N ASP A 52 3.04 -9.69 -5.58
CA ASP A 52 1.62 -9.54 -5.25
C ASP A 52 1.34 -9.89 -3.78
N LEU A 53 2.00 -10.93 -3.26
CA LEU A 53 1.93 -11.30 -1.85
C LEU A 53 2.46 -10.19 -0.94
N VAL A 54 3.63 -9.62 -1.27
CA VAL A 54 4.24 -8.54 -0.48
C VAL A 54 3.34 -7.30 -0.49
N ASN A 55 2.87 -6.87 -1.66
CA ASN A 55 1.97 -5.72 -1.77
C ASN A 55 0.68 -5.96 -0.97
N ARG A 56 0.06 -7.14 -1.08
CA ARG A 56 -1.16 -7.47 -0.35
C ARG A 56 -0.92 -7.56 1.16
N ALA A 57 0.20 -8.13 1.60
CA ALA A 57 0.57 -8.19 3.00
C ALA A 57 0.73 -6.80 3.61
N LEU A 58 1.38 -5.87 2.90
CA LEU A 58 1.53 -4.49 3.34
C LEU A 58 0.17 -3.76 3.41
N SER A 59 -0.70 -3.94 2.41
CA SER A 59 -2.05 -3.37 2.45
C SER A 59 -2.90 -3.90 3.61
N ILE A 60 -2.81 -5.19 3.91
CA ILE A 60 -3.52 -5.80 5.05
C ILE A 60 -2.94 -5.29 6.38
N TYR A 61 -1.62 -5.21 6.50
CA TYR A 61 -0.96 -4.71 7.70
C TYR A 61 -1.39 -3.28 8.00
N GLU A 62 -1.38 -2.40 6.99
CA GLU A 62 -1.82 -1.02 7.15
C GLU A 62 -3.30 -0.93 7.53
N PHE A 63 -4.18 -1.68 6.85
CA PHE A 63 -5.59 -1.70 7.21
C PHE A 63 -5.80 -2.10 8.68
N ILE A 64 -5.12 -3.14 9.14
CA ILE A 64 -5.24 -3.60 10.53
C ILE A 64 -4.68 -2.54 11.50
N ASP A 65 -3.52 -1.95 11.22
CA ASP A 65 -2.93 -0.90 12.07
C ASP A 65 -3.87 0.32 12.17
N ALA A 66 -4.45 0.76 11.06
CA ALA A 66 -5.42 1.85 11.03
C ALA A 66 -6.66 1.57 11.89
N GLU A 67 -7.23 0.36 11.79
CA GLU A 67 -8.38 -0.06 12.61
C GLU A 67 -8.02 -0.10 14.11
N LEU A 68 -6.86 -0.65 14.46
CA LEU A 68 -6.39 -0.70 15.85
C LEU A 68 -6.18 0.71 16.42
N ARG A 69 -5.61 1.63 15.64
CA ARG A 69 -5.43 3.05 16.02
C ARG A 69 -6.75 3.79 16.17
N ALA A 70 -7.77 3.43 15.39
CA ALA A 70 -9.13 3.95 15.53
C ALA A 70 -9.84 3.44 16.80
N GLY A 71 -9.22 2.53 17.55
CA GLY A 71 -9.79 1.91 18.76
C GLY A 71 -10.61 0.66 18.49
N ASN A 72 -10.65 0.19 17.23
CA ASN A 72 -11.30 -1.06 16.87
C ASN A 72 -10.43 -2.26 17.27
N LYS A 73 -11.02 -3.45 17.25
CA LYS A 73 -10.35 -4.70 17.64
C LYS A 73 -10.38 -5.69 16.49
N VAL A 74 -9.27 -6.39 16.28
CA VAL A 74 -9.22 -7.55 15.39
C VAL A 74 -9.60 -8.80 16.16
N ILE A 75 -10.57 -9.54 15.64
CA ILE A 75 -11.06 -10.79 16.21
C ILE A 75 -10.80 -11.91 15.21
N ILE A 76 -10.17 -13.00 15.66
CA ILE A 76 -10.13 -14.27 14.94
C ILE A 76 -11.20 -15.16 15.58
N ARG A 77 -12.15 -15.59 14.76
CA ARG A 77 -13.15 -16.58 15.14
C ARG A 77 -12.71 -17.95 14.63
N ASP A 78 -12.60 -18.91 15.54
CA ASP A 78 -12.33 -20.30 15.15
C ASP A 78 -13.59 -21.00 14.61
N PRO A 79 -13.46 -22.19 13.99
CA PRO A 79 -14.60 -22.94 13.47
C PRO A 79 -15.63 -23.34 14.54
N ASP A 80 -15.22 -23.41 15.81
CA ASP A 80 -16.06 -23.77 16.95
C ASP A 80 -16.81 -22.54 17.52
N GLY A 81 -16.56 -21.35 16.96
CA GLY A 81 -17.24 -20.10 17.30
C GLY A 81 -16.60 -19.33 18.45
N VAL A 82 -15.39 -19.70 18.89
CA VAL A 82 -14.66 -18.97 19.93
C VAL A 82 -13.94 -17.77 19.32
N ASP A 83 -14.21 -16.59 19.89
CA ASP A 83 -13.59 -15.33 19.49
C ASP A 83 -12.29 -15.09 20.27
N GLN A 84 -11.21 -14.84 19.53
CA GLN A 84 -9.91 -14.46 20.08
C GLN A 84 -9.53 -13.05 19.65
N ILE A 85 -9.27 -12.17 20.61
CA ILE A 85 -8.79 -10.81 20.33
C ILE A 85 -7.30 -10.87 20.03
N VAL A 86 -6.93 -10.42 18.84
CA VAL A 86 -5.52 -10.34 18.43
C VAL A 86 -4.95 -8.97 18.79
N LYS A 87 -3.77 -8.98 19.42
CA LYS A 87 -2.94 -7.78 19.57
C LYS A 87 -1.77 -7.90 18.62
N ILE A 88 -1.69 -6.97 17.68
CA ILE A 88 -0.53 -6.78 16.80
C ILE A 88 0.30 -5.66 17.43
N PHE A 89 1.62 -5.86 17.54
CA PHE A 89 2.58 -4.93 18.16
C PHE A 89 3.49 -4.32 17.10
#